data_AF-A0A949R1I7-F1
#
_entry.id   AF-A0A949R1I7-F1
#
_cell.length_a   1.000
_cell.length_b   1.000
_cell.length_c   1.000
_cell.angle_alpha   90.00
_cell.angle_beta   90.00
_cell.angle_gamma   90.00
#
_symmetry.space_group_name_H-M   'P 1'
#
loop_
_entity.id
_entity.type
_entity.pdbx_description
1 polymer ?
#
loop_
_entity_poly.entity_id
_entity_poly.type
_entity_poly.pdbx_seq_one_letter_code
_entity_poly.pdbx_strand_id
1 'polypeptide(L)'
;MRQRLREMYHYHGCWGMLLRILRGLGAHLHHWVKGNLKRDQFRARMDDLVSTIKTHEGFIDVLHFPVGWNNVMSQRYKHISAQMAAFSGCLALYGGNWRVDKALFVYDTTSNGVYVYDAADAFVQTGVLQALRASNAQKMIRVQSIDRQTSLNDIHLFLEAGFKVVYEYIDLLTAEITRDLSGEMLSRHTAVLKDERIAVLATSDKLLQDVELYREKNYFLNTNGVDPEHWKPSPRIVPRDMMSVAAGGRIILGYHGTLANWIDYDLLRLAADDGRFEIVLIGLEHDNSFAASGLNNHPRVHYLGGKPYSILNQYVACYDIALLPFVKNDLADTVSPVKIFEYMAAGKPIVTTDLLECRKYRSCMIAEEREVFITRLEDAMTKKNDQDYLLTLSIEADENSWRKKAMHILERVGIDNGGWR
;
A
#
# COMPACT_ATOMS: atom_id res chain seq x y z
N MET A 1 -0.30 -38.46 -5.48
CA MET A 1 -0.19 -37.71 -6.76
C MET A 1 -1.53 -37.58 -7.48
N ARG A 2 -2.24 -38.69 -7.80
CA ARG A 2 -3.57 -38.64 -8.45
C ARG A 2 -4.70 -37.98 -7.63
N GLN A 3 -4.63 -38.06 -6.30
CA GLN A 3 -5.63 -37.45 -5.40
C GLN A 3 -5.46 -35.92 -5.29
N ARG A 4 -4.22 -35.43 -5.12
CA ARG A 4 -3.89 -34.00 -5.20
C ARG A 4 -4.24 -33.37 -6.56
N LEU A 5 -4.09 -34.13 -7.65
CA LEU A 5 -4.48 -33.68 -9.00
C LEU A 5 -6.00 -33.54 -9.18
N ARG A 6 -6.80 -34.36 -8.47
CA ARG A 6 -8.28 -34.26 -8.48
C ARG A 6 -8.79 -33.10 -7.64
N GLU A 7 -8.18 -32.85 -6.48
CA GLU A 7 -8.49 -31.67 -5.64
C GLU A 7 -8.13 -30.35 -6.35
N MET A 8 -6.99 -30.32 -7.07
CA MET A 8 -6.59 -29.16 -7.88
C MET A 8 -7.53 -28.86 -9.06
N TYR A 9 -8.19 -29.89 -9.60
CA TYR A 9 -9.12 -29.74 -10.72
C TYR A 9 -10.45 -29.10 -10.29
N HIS A 10 -10.89 -29.40 -9.06
CA HIS A 10 -12.17 -28.94 -8.53
C HIS A 10 -12.21 -27.43 -8.20
N TYR A 11 -11.07 -26.80 -7.92
CA TYR A 11 -11.04 -25.39 -7.50
C TYR A 11 -10.63 -24.39 -8.59
N HIS A 12 -9.88 -24.79 -9.63
CA HIS A 12 -9.23 -23.82 -10.54
C HIS A 12 -9.33 -24.12 -12.05
N GLY A 13 -10.00 -25.21 -12.45
CA GLY A 13 -10.12 -25.62 -13.85
C GLY A 13 -8.79 -25.94 -14.56
N CYS A 14 -8.86 -26.46 -15.79
CA CYS A 14 -7.67 -26.82 -16.59
C CYS A 14 -6.70 -25.65 -16.80
N TRP A 15 -7.24 -24.44 -16.97
CA TRP A 15 -6.47 -23.23 -17.24
C TRP A 15 -5.67 -22.76 -16.02
N GLY A 16 -6.23 -22.80 -14.82
CA GLY A 16 -5.52 -22.44 -13.59
C GLY A 16 -4.38 -23.43 -13.27
N MET A 17 -4.58 -24.71 -13.57
CA MET A 17 -3.54 -25.74 -13.45
C MET A 17 -2.41 -25.53 -14.48
N LEU A 18 -2.75 -25.27 -15.75
CA LEU A 18 -1.77 -25.00 -16.81
C LEU A 18 -0.94 -23.74 -16.49
N LEU A 19 -1.58 -22.67 -16.01
CA LEU A 19 -0.92 -21.45 -15.57
C LEU A 19 0.04 -21.70 -14.40
N ARG A 20 -0.32 -22.54 -13.42
CA ARG A 20 0.59 -22.91 -12.32
C ARG A 20 1.79 -23.72 -12.80
N ILE A 21 1.60 -24.65 -13.75
CA ILE A 21 2.70 -25.44 -14.35
C ILE A 21 3.64 -24.53 -15.14
N LEU A 22 3.11 -23.65 -15.99
CA LEU A 22 3.88 -22.66 -16.74
C LEU A 22 4.62 -21.68 -15.81
N ARG A 23 3.99 -21.26 -14.71
CA ARG A 23 4.62 -20.44 -13.67
C ARG A 23 5.79 -21.16 -12.98
N GLY A 24 5.65 -22.47 -12.70
CA GLY A 24 6.73 -23.29 -12.14
C GLY A 24 7.91 -23.46 -13.10
N LEU A 25 7.63 -23.75 -14.38
CA LEU A 25 8.64 -23.86 -15.43
C LEU A 25 9.45 -22.55 -15.60
N GLY A 26 8.79 -21.39 -15.53
CA GLY A 26 9.46 -20.10 -15.60
C GLY A 26 10.41 -19.83 -14.42
N ALA A 27 10.02 -20.21 -13.20
CA ALA A 27 10.88 -20.08 -12.02
C ALA A 27 12.08 -21.03 -12.08
N HIS A 28 11.88 -22.28 -12.50
CA HIS A 28 12.96 -23.25 -12.71
C HIS A 28 13.93 -22.80 -13.80
N LEU A 29 13.44 -22.27 -14.92
CA LEU A 29 14.30 -21.74 -15.98
C LEU A 29 15.09 -20.51 -15.51
N HIS A 30 14.43 -19.59 -14.79
CA HIS A 30 15.09 -18.40 -14.24
C HIS A 30 16.25 -18.79 -13.31
N HIS A 31 16.01 -19.70 -12.36
CA HIS A 31 17.06 -20.22 -11.48
C HIS A 31 18.12 -21.01 -12.25
N TRP A 32 17.74 -21.87 -13.20
CA TRP A 32 18.66 -22.68 -14.00
C TRP A 32 19.67 -21.80 -14.76
N VAL A 33 19.24 -20.66 -15.30
CA VAL A 33 20.13 -19.67 -15.92
C VAL A 33 21.15 -19.13 -14.90
N LYS A 34 20.73 -18.79 -13.67
CA LYS A 34 21.65 -18.33 -12.63
C LYS A 34 22.66 -19.40 -12.24
N GLY A 35 22.16 -20.62 -11.99
CA GLY A 35 22.95 -21.74 -11.46
C GLY A 35 23.92 -22.37 -12.46
N ASN A 36 23.65 -22.29 -13.77
CA ASN A 36 24.46 -22.96 -14.79
C ASN A 36 25.18 -22.02 -15.76
N LEU A 37 24.58 -20.89 -16.15
CA LEU A 37 25.21 -19.96 -17.11
C LEU A 37 25.98 -18.82 -16.41
N LYS A 38 25.61 -18.48 -15.17
CA LYS A 38 26.19 -17.38 -14.39
C LYS A 38 26.57 -17.79 -12.97
N ARG A 39 27.02 -19.03 -12.79
CA ARG A 39 27.21 -19.67 -11.48
C ARG A 39 28.12 -18.88 -10.53
N ASP A 40 29.26 -18.42 -11.04
CA ASP A 40 30.24 -17.70 -10.21
C ASP A 40 29.72 -16.30 -9.83
N GLN A 41 29.05 -15.62 -10.75
CA GLN A 41 28.39 -14.33 -10.47
C GLN A 41 27.25 -14.50 -9.45
N PHE A 42 26.47 -15.57 -9.55
CA PHE A 42 25.41 -15.89 -8.59
C PHE A 42 25.99 -16.12 -7.19
N ARG A 43 27.03 -16.96 -7.08
CA ARG A 43 27.72 -17.22 -5.81
C ARG A 43 28.29 -15.94 -5.20
N ALA A 44 29.04 -15.17 -5.96
CA ALA A 44 29.64 -13.92 -5.47
C ALA A 44 28.58 -12.94 -4.93
N ARG A 45 27.46 -12.76 -5.65
CA ARG A 45 26.37 -11.88 -5.17
C ARG A 45 25.62 -12.46 -3.98
N MET A 46 25.50 -13.79 -3.89
CA MET A 46 24.88 -14.43 -2.74
C MET A 46 25.76 -14.31 -1.49
N ASP A 47 27.06 -14.53 -1.63
CA ASP A 47 28.03 -14.40 -0.53
C ASP A 47 28.07 -12.97 -0.01
N ASP A 48 28.04 -11.98 -0.91
CA ASP A 48 27.98 -10.56 -0.58
C ASP A 48 26.70 -10.18 0.19
N LEU A 49 25.53 -10.63 -0.27
CA LEU A 49 24.25 -10.41 0.45
C LEU A 49 24.25 -11.08 1.82
N VAL A 50 24.68 -12.35 1.89
CA VAL A 50 24.75 -13.11 3.14
C VAL A 50 25.72 -12.47 4.13
N SER A 51 26.88 -12.02 3.64
CA SER A 51 27.87 -11.31 4.44
C SER A 51 27.26 -10.03 5.02
N THR A 52 26.66 -9.20 4.17
CA THR A 52 25.97 -7.96 4.57
C THR A 52 24.96 -8.19 5.70
N ILE A 53 24.13 -9.23 5.59
CA ILE A 53 23.12 -9.56 6.62
C ILE A 53 23.77 -10.05 7.93
N LYS A 54 24.80 -10.89 7.85
CA LYS A 54 25.45 -11.49 9.02
C LYS A 54 26.29 -10.49 9.81
N THR A 55 26.94 -9.55 9.12
CA THR A 55 27.85 -8.58 9.73
C THR A 55 27.17 -7.28 10.13
N HIS A 56 25.90 -7.07 9.77
CA HIS A 56 25.15 -5.90 10.19
C HIS A 56 24.94 -5.90 11.71
N GLU A 57 25.32 -4.81 12.38
CA GLU A 57 25.26 -4.68 13.84
C GLU A 57 24.02 -3.93 14.34
N GLY A 58 23.32 -3.22 13.45
CA GLY A 58 22.11 -2.46 13.78
C GLY A 58 20.85 -3.34 13.79
N PHE A 59 19.70 -2.77 13.41
CA PHE A 59 18.47 -3.55 13.24
C PHE A 59 18.22 -3.93 11.79
N ILE A 60 17.50 -5.02 11.58
CA ILE A 60 17.11 -5.51 10.26
C ILE A 60 15.57 -5.51 10.15
N ASP A 61 15.03 -4.72 9.22
CA ASP A 61 13.62 -4.82 8.77
C ASP A 61 13.54 -5.83 7.63
N VAL A 62 12.59 -6.75 7.69
CA VAL A 62 12.39 -7.76 6.65
C VAL A 62 10.93 -7.75 6.20
N LEU A 63 10.69 -7.41 4.94
CA LEU A 63 9.46 -7.77 4.23
C LEU A 63 9.78 -8.93 3.29
N HIS A 64 9.36 -10.14 3.63
CA HIS A 64 9.75 -11.34 2.90
C HIS A 64 8.90 -11.64 1.65
N PHE A 65 7.64 -11.20 1.65
CA PHE A 65 6.65 -11.47 0.61
C PHE A 65 7.12 -10.98 -0.80
N PRO A 66 7.17 -11.81 -1.86
CA PRO A 66 7.71 -11.47 -3.19
C PRO A 66 6.73 -10.65 -4.03
N VAL A 67 6.47 -9.43 -3.60
CA VAL A 67 5.56 -8.48 -4.26
C VAL A 67 6.22 -7.70 -5.41
N GLY A 68 7.54 -7.62 -5.38
CA GLY A 68 8.32 -6.80 -6.30
C GLY A 68 8.36 -5.31 -5.93
N TRP A 69 9.45 -4.64 -6.29
CA TRP A 69 9.70 -3.24 -5.95
C TRP A 69 9.14 -2.27 -7.00
N ASN A 70 9.32 -2.59 -8.28
CA ASN A 70 8.95 -1.75 -9.43
C ASN A 70 7.49 -1.92 -9.87
N ASN A 71 6.59 -2.19 -8.92
CA ASN A 71 5.16 -2.25 -9.23
C ASN A 71 4.63 -0.86 -9.60
N VAL A 72 3.62 -0.82 -10.48
CA VAL A 72 2.98 0.42 -10.97
C VAL A 72 2.31 1.17 -9.82
N MET A 73 1.75 0.43 -8.86
CA MET A 73 1.17 0.99 -7.64
C MET A 73 2.18 0.92 -6.49
N SER A 74 2.51 2.07 -5.90
CA SER A 74 3.27 2.12 -4.65
C SER A 74 2.34 1.82 -3.49
N GLN A 75 2.61 0.73 -2.79
CA GLN A 75 1.81 0.24 -1.68
C GLN A 75 2.47 0.55 -0.35
N ARG A 76 1.68 0.57 0.74
CA ARG A 76 2.12 0.83 2.12
C ARG A 76 3.46 0.17 2.47
N TYR A 77 3.56 -1.13 2.24
CA TYR A 77 4.73 -1.93 2.62
C TYR A 77 6.03 -1.48 1.95
N LYS A 78 5.96 -0.94 0.72
CA LYS A 78 7.10 -0.34 0.03
C LYS A 78 7.53 0.96 0.71
N HIS A 79 6.56 1.81 1.05
CA HIS A 79 6.84 3.07 1.76
C HIS A 79 7.45 2.83 3.14
N ILE A 80 6.90 1.89 3.92
CA ILE A 80 7.50 1.51 5.21
C ILE A 80 8.93 1.04 5.02
N SER A 81 9.21 0.15 4.07
CA SER A 81 10.58 -0.35 3.83
C SER A 81 11.55 0.76 3.42
N ALA A 82 11.09 1.72 2.60
CA ALA A 82 11.89 2.88 2.23
C ALA A 82 12.21 3.78 3.44
N GLN A 83 11.26 3.97 4.35
CA GLN A 83 11.48 4.74 5.58
C GLN A 83 12.37 3.99 6.57
N MET A 84 12.23 2.67 6.68
CA MET A 84 13.13 1.84 7.48
C MET A 84 14.56 2.01 7.01
N ALA A 85 14.84 1.90 5.70
CA ALA A 85 16.18 2.12 5.15
C ALA A 85 16.74 3.54 5.39
N ALA A 86 15.88 4.53 5.60
CA ALA A 86 16.30 5.90 5.91
C ALA A 86 16.70 6.09 7.38
N PHE A 87 16.37 5.15 8.27
CA PHE A 87 16.82 5.22 9.67
C PHE A 87 18.27 4.74 9.81
N SER A 88 19.10 5.57 10.45
CA SER A 88 20.54 5.33 10.61
C SER A 88 20.86 4.05 11.38
N GLY A 89 21.35 3.01 10.68
CA GLY A 89 21.63 1.69 11.28
C GLY A 89 20.55 0.64 11.00
N CYS A 90 19.55 0.96 10.18
CA CYS A 90 18.63 -0.03 9.61
C CYS A 90 19.23 -0.69 8.38
N LEU A 91 19.15 -2.02 8.30
CA LEU A 91 19.20 -2.75 7.04
C LEU A 91 17.78 -3.16 6.65
N ALA A 92 17.20 -2.56 5.61
CA ALA A 92 15.87 -2.93 5.13
C ALA A 92 15.98 -3.94 3.97
N LEU A 93 15.50 -5.17 4.21
CA LEU A 93 15.40 -6.23 3.22
C LEU A 93 13.98 -6.34 2.69
N TYR A 94 13.84 -6.36 1.37
CA TYR A 94 12.55 -6.37 0.69
C TYR A 94 12.45 -7.53 -0.31
N GLY A 95 11.32 -8.24 -0.28
CA GLY A 95 10.98 -9.32 -1.19
C GLY A 95 10.68 -8.83 -2.60
N GLY A 96 11.73 -8.77 -3.40
CA GLY A 96 11.64 -8.58 -4.85
C GLY A 96 11.04 -9.79 -5.55
N ASN A 97 10.60 -9.56 -6.78
CA ASN A 97 10.05 -10.62 -7.63
C ASN A 97 10.52 -10.39 -9.05
N TRP A 98 11.35 -11.28 -9.60
CA TRP A 98 11.91 -11.13 -10.95
C TRP A 98 10.87 -10.93 -12.07
N ARG A 99 9.59 -11.27 -11.82
CA ARG A 99 8.50 -10.99 -12.78
C ARG A 99 8.08 -9.53 -12.80
N VAL A 100 8.29 -8.80 -11.71
CA VAL A 100 8.04 -7.35 -11.59
C VAL A 100 9.36 -6.61 -11.78
N ASP A 101 10.40 -7.03 -11.06
CA ASP A 101 11.75 -6.48 -11.09
C ASP A 101 12.59 -7.20 -12.15
N LYS A 102 12.38 -6.84 -13.42
CA LYS A 102 12.95 -7.61 -14.56
C LYS A 102 14.48 -7.74 -14.56
N ALA A 103 15.18 -6.80 -13.94
CA ALA A 103 16.64 -6.81 -13.82
C ALA A 103 17.16 -7.59 -12.60
N LEU A 104 16.27 -7.97 -11.67
CA LEU A 104 16.63 -8.59 -10.41
C LEU A 104 17.25 -9.98 -10.63
N PHE A 105 18.41 -10.19 -10.05
CA PHE A 105 19.17 -11.45 -10.17
C PHE A 105 19.35 -12.18 -8.83
N VAL A 106 19.97 -11.55 -7.83
CA VAL A 106 20.05 -12.08 -6.45
C VAL A 106 19.45 -11.06 -5.50
N TYR A 107 20.01 -9.85 -5.54
CA TYR A 107 19.45 -8.66 -4.92
C TYR A 107 19.90 -7.44 -5.70
N ASP A 108 19.23 -6.30 -5.54
CA ASP A 108 19.70 -4.98 -5.96
C ASP A 108 19.38 -3.95 -4.86
N THR A 109 20.11 -2.83 -4.85
CA THR A 109 19.88 -1.74 -3.89
C THR A 109 19.18 -0.57 -4.58
N THR A 110 18.14 -0.06 -3.94
CA THR A 110 17.37 1.09 -4.44
C THR A 110 18.09 2.40 -4.12
N SER A 111 17.66 3.51 -4.74
CA SER A 111 18.19 4.85 -4.42
C SER A 111 18.02 5.24 -2.95
N ASN A 112 17.05 4.64 -2.26
CA ASN A 112 16.73 4.91 -0.86
C ASN A 112 17.38 3.89 0.08
N GLY A 113 18.34 3.08 -0.39
CA GLY A 113 19.09 2.14 0.45
C GLY A 113 18.39 0.81 0.76
N VAL A 114 17.18 0.56 0.25
CA VAL A 114 16.51 -0.74 0.42
C VAL A 114 17.20 -1.83 -0.39
N TYR A 115 17.49 -2.98 0.23
CA TYR A 115 18.00 -4.18 -0.41
C TYR A 115 16.84 -5.04 -0.89
N VAL A 116 16.57 -5.02 -2.18
CA VAL A 116 15.53 -5.82 -2.82
C VAL A 116 16.14 -7.14 -3.26
N TYR A 117 15.82 -8.26 -2.60
CA TYR A 117 16.33 -9.59 -2.97
C TYR A 117 15.27 -10.43 -3.69
N ASP A 118 15.68 -11.39 -4.50
CA ASP A 118 14.78 -12.25 -5.27
C ASP A 118 14.10 -13.29 -4.35
N ALA A 119 13.06 -12.87 -3.64
CA ALA A 119 12.28 -13.72 -2.76
C ALA A 119 11.41 -14.76 -3.51
N ALA A 120 11.34 -14.66 -4.84
CA ALA A 120 10.72 -15.68 -5.70
C ALA A 120 11.68 -16.82 -6.08
N ASP A 121 12.98 -16.71 -5.77
CA ASP A 121 13.98 -17.76 -5.94
C ASP A 121 14.26 -18.47 -4.60
N ALA A 122 13.92 -19.76 -4.54
CA ALA A 122 14.01 -20.55 -3.31
C ALA A 122 15.43 -20.63 -2.72
N PHE A 123 16.47 -20.57 -3.54
CA PHE A 123 17.86 -20.61 -3.06
C PHE A 123 18.27 -19.30 -2.43
N VAL A 124 17.91 -18.18 -3.06
CA VAL A 124 18.13 -16.83 -2.52
C VAL A 124 17.36 -16.68 -1.21
N GLN A 125 16.07 -17.02 -1.20
CA GLN A 125 15.23 -17.04 0.00
C GLN A 125 15.89 -17.85 1.14
N THR A 126 16.31 -19.08 0.86
CA THR A 126 16.91 -19.96 1.88
C THR A 126 18.17 -19.36 2.47
N GLY A 127 19.07 -18.85 1.63
CA GLY A 127 20.32 -18.26 2.14
C GLY A 127 20.11 -16.94 2.89
N VAL A 128 19.14 -16.10 2.47
CA VAL A 128 18.74 -14.90 3.23
C VAL A 128 18.19 -15.28 4.61
N LEU A 129 17.26 -16.24 4.69
CA LEU A 129 16.70 -16.68 5.96
C LEU A 129 17.75 -17.34 6.88
N GLN A 130 18.68 -18.12 6.32
CA GLN A 130 19.81 -18.68 7.07
C GLN A 130 20.76 -17.58 7.59
N ALA A 131 21.06 -16.57 6.77
CA ALA A 131 21.88 -15.44 7.16
C ALA A 131 21.23 -14.65 8.31
N LEU A 132 19.92 -14.38 8.19
CA LEU A 132 19.16 -13.69 9.24
C LEU A 132 19.12 -14.50 10.54
N ARG A 133 18.95 -15.82 10.48
CA ARG A 133 18.99 -16.70 11.67
C ARG A 133 20.37 -16.68 12.35
N ALA A 134 21.45 -16.62 11.56
CA ALA A 134 22.81 -16.56 12.07
C ALA A 134 23.25 -15.16 12.54
N SER A 135 22.53 -14.11 12.17
CA SER A 135 22.83 -12.74 12.58
C SER A 135 22.44 -12.49 14.04
N ASN A 136 23.29 -11.76 14.77
CA ASN A 136 23.02 -11.32 16.15
C ASN A 136 22.22 -10.01 16.22
N ALA A 137 21.98 -9.35 15.08
CA ALA A 137 21.18 -8.14 15.00
C ALA A 137 19.76 -8.34 15.52
N GLN A 138 19.19 -7.28 16.10
CA GLN A 138 17.74 -7.23 16.28
C GLN A 138 17.06 -7.27 14.93
N LYS A 139 16.01 -8.08 14.81
CA LYS A 139 15.36 -8.35 13.52
C LYS A 139 13.86 -8.37 13.67
N MET A 140 13.21 -7.68 12.75
CA MET A 140 11.76 -7.67 12.58
C MET A 140 11.41 -8.30 11.25
N ILE A 141 10.35 -9.09 11.22
CA ILE A 141 9.75 -9.55 9.97
C ILE A 141 8.28 -9.14 9.91
N ARG A 142 7.92 -8.50 8.80
CA ARG A 142 6.57 -8.03 8.53
C ARG A 142 5.88 -9.03 7.60
N VAL A 143 4.71 -9.51 8.03
CA VAL A 143 3.90 -10.49 7.33
C VAL A 143 2.54 -9.86 7.03
N GLN A 144 2.18 -9.75 5.76
CA GLN A 144 0.90 -9.15 5.39
C GLN A 144 -0.26 -10.13 5.54
N SER A 145 -1.46 -9.59 5.76
CA SER A 145 -2.68 -10.39 5.74
C SER A 145 -2.89 -11.10 4.41
N ILE A 146 -2.56 -10.43 3.30
CA ILE A 146 -2.66 -10.97 1.94
C ILE A 146 -1.45 -11.82 1.50
N ASP A 147 -0.47 -12.04 2.38
CA ASP A 147 0.71 -12.87 2.08
C ASP A 147 0.26 -14.31 1.77
N ARG A 148 0.71 -14.82 0.62
CA ARG A 148 0.39 -16.15 0.09
C ARG A 148 1.53 -17.15 0.20
N GLN A 149 2.71 -16.72 0.63
CA GLN A 149 3.90 -17.55 0.71
C GLN A 149 4.25 -17.92 2.14
N THR A 150 4.11 -16.98 3.07
CA THR A 150 4.46 -17.21 4.47
C THR A 150 3.39 -18.05 5.15
N SER A 151 3.73 -19.30 5.50
CA SER A 151 2.84 -20.20 6.24
C SER A 151 2.82 -19.87 7.74
N LEU A 152 1.85 -20.40 8.48
CA LEU A 152 1.85 -20.28 9.95
C LEU A 152 3.09 -20.94 10.58
N ASN A 153 3.58 -22.04 9.99
CA ASN A 153 4.80 -22.70 10.46
C ASN A 153 6.04 -21.80 10.27
N ASP A 154 6.13 -21.08 9.14
CA ASP A 154 7.22 -20.13 8.93
C ASP A 154 7.20 -19.01 9.98
N ILE A 155 6.02 -18.50 10.32
CA ILE A 155 5.85 -17.52 11.40
C ILE A 155 6.38 -18.03 12.74
N HIS A 156 6.05 -19.27 13.11
CA HIS A 156 6.59 -19.88 14.33
C HIS A 156 8.12 -20.02 14.28
N LEU A 157 8.67 -20.43 13.14
CA LEU A 157 10.13 -20.50 12.96
C LEU A 157 10.81 -19.13 13.05
N PHE A 158 10.13 -18.04 12.65
CA PHE A 158 10.64 -16.68 12.86
C PHE A 158 10.66 -16.32 14.34
N LEU A 159 9.58 -16.62 15.08
CA LEU A 159 9.53 -16.40 16.53
C LEU A 159 10.64 -17.17 17.26
N GLU A 160 10.82 -18.45 16.94
CA GLU A 160 11.88 -19.31 17.51
C GLU A 160 13.29 -18.80 17.19
N ALA A 161 13.46 -18.18 16.02
CA ALA A 161 14.70 -17.54 15.61
C ALA A 161 14.91 -16.13 16.19
N GLY A 162 14.05 -15.69 17.11
CA GLY A 162 14.17 -14.42 17.83
C GLY A 162 13.71 -13.19 17.03
N PHE A 163 12.96 -13.37 15.94
CA PHE A 163 12.38 -12.23 15.22
C PHE A 163 11.25 -11.60 16.03
N LYS A 164 11.16 -10.27 15.97
CA LYS A 164 9.91 -9.55 16.22
C LYS A 164 9.00 -9.76 15.00
N VAL A 165 7.93 -10.53 15.15
CA VAL A 165 6.97 -10.74 14.05
C VAL A 165 5.87 -9.69 14.13
N VAL A 166 5.67 -8.95 13.03
CA VAL A 166 4.57 -8.00 12.87
C VAL A 166 3.64 -8.49 11.78
N TYR A 167 2.39 -8.69 12.14
CA TYR A 167 1.32 -9.00 11.20
C TYR A 167 0.59 -7.71 10.79
N GLU A 168 0.64 -7.38 9.50
CA GLU A 168 -0.02 -6.20 8.94
C GLU A 168 -1.41 -6.58 8.41
N TYR A 169 -2.46 -6.28 9.18
CA TYR A 169 -3.86 -6.40 8.77
C TYR A 169 -4.32 -5.11 8.08
N ILE A 170 -4.11 -5.06 6.77
CA ILE A 170 -4.23 -3.82 5.97
C ILE A 170 -5.64 -3.60 5.42
N ASP A 171 -6.26 -4.68 4.93
CA ASP A 171 -7.59 -4.67 4.35
C ASP A 171 -8.37 -5.86 4.88
N LEU A 172 -9.69 -5.72 4.98
CA LEU A 172 -10.58 -6.82 5.37
C LEU A 172 -10.41 -8.01 4.42
N LEU A 173 -10.21 -9.21 4.99
CA LEU A 173 -10.01 -10.43 4.21
C LEU A 173 -11.32 -11.01 3.69
N THR A 174 -11.89 -10.36 2.67
CA THR A 174 -13.07 -10.83 1.94
C THR A 174 -12.72 -11.17 0.49
N ALA A 175 -13.59 -11.95 -0.16
CA ALA A 175 -13.48 -12.20 -1.60
C ALA A 175 -13.63 -10.92 -2.44
N GLU A 176 -14.37 -9.93 -1.95
CA GLU A 176 -14.56 -8.64 -2.62
C GLU A 176 -13.25 -7.85 -2.71
N ILE A 177 -12.49 -7.76 -1.62
CA ILE A 177 -11.21 -7.03 -1.59
C ILE A 177 -10.07 -7.91 -2.10
N THR A 178 -9.91 -9.13 -1.58
CA THR A 178 -8.71 -9.95 -1.81
C THR A 178 -8.80 -10.78 -3.10
N ARG A 179 -10.01 -10.95 -3.68
CA ARG A 179 -10.38 -11.73 -4.89
C ARG A 179 -10.05 -13.23 -4.88
N ASP A 180 -8.85 -13.58 -4.45
CA ASP A 180 -8.30 -14.94 -4.39
C ASP A 180 -7.89 -15.24 -2.94
N LEU A 181 -8.92 -15.46 -2.12
CA LEU A 181 -8.83 -15.74 -0.69
C LEU A 181 -8.73 -17.26 -0.47
N SER A 182 -7.59 -17.72 0.06
CA SER A 182 -7.38 -19.15 0.32
C SER A 182 -7.79 -19.53 1.75
N GLY A 183 -8.24 -20.78 1.94
CA GLY A 183 -8.52 -21.31 3.28
C GLY A 183 -7.29 -21.31 4.19
N GLU A 184 -6.09 -21.46 3.62
CA GLU A 184 -4.83 -21.35 4.34
C GLU A 184 -4.58 -19.91 4.84
N MET A 185 -4.86 -18.90 4.02
CA MET A 185 -4.74 -17.49 4.41
C MET A 185 -5.69 -17.15 5.56
N LEU A 186 -6.96 -17.60 5.48
CA LEU A 186 -7.94 -17.39 6.54
C LEU A 186 -7.58 -18.13 7.84
N SER A 187 -7.10 -19.37 7.72
CA SER A 187 -6.66 -20.16 8.87
C SER A 187 -5.44 -19.53 9.55
N ARG A 188 -4.47 -19.07 8.76
CA ARG A 188 -3.29 -18.32 9.24
C ARG A 188 -3.71 -17.02 9.89
N HIS A 189 -4.59 -16.24 9.26
CA HIS A 189 -5.10 -14.99 9.81
C HIS A 189 -5.71 -15.20 11.21
N THR A 190 -6.67 -16.13 11.31
CA THR A 190 -7.33 -16.46 12.59
C THR A 190 -6.35 -16.95 13.65
N ALA A 191 -5.38 -17.80 13.27
CA ALA A 191 -4.37 -18.30 14.20
C ALA A 191 -3.43 -17.19 14.67
N VAL A 192 -2.98 -16.34 13.74
CA VAL A 192 -2.16 -15.18 14.06
C VAL A 192 -2.90 -14.26 15.01
N LEU A 193 -4.18 -13.94 14.77
CA LEU A 193 -4.99 -13.08 15.65
C LEU A 193 -5.12 -13.60 17.08
N LYS A 194 -4.94 -14.89 17.34
CA LYS A 194 -4.97 -15.47 18.70
C LYS A 194 -3.60 -15.56 19.38
N ASP A 195 -2.50 -15.43 18.63
CA ASP A 195 -1.16 -15.55 19.17
C ASP A 195 -0.58 -14.18 19.57
N GLU A 196 -0.58 -13.90 20.87
CA GLU A 196 -0.09 -12.63 21.42
C GLU A 196 1.44 -12.48 21.38
N ARG A 197 2.19 -13.49 20.94
CA ARG A 197 3.63 -13.34 20.65
C ARG A 197 3.87 -12.54 19.37
N ILE A 198 2.86 -12.47 18.49
CA ILE A 198 2.88 -11.74 17.22
C ILE A 198 2.23 -10.39 17.43
N ALA A 199 2.95 -9.31 17.11
CA ALA A 199 2.37 -7.97 17.13
C ALA A 199 1.42 -7.81 15.94
N VAL A 200 0.17 -7.41 16.19
CA VAL A 200 -0.82 -7.18 15.12
C VAL A 200 -1.02 -5.68 14.91
N LEU A 201 -0.79 -5.24 13.69
CA LEU A 201 -1.08 -3.89 13.24
C LEU A 201 -2.37 -3.92 12.41
N ALA A 202 -3.33 -3.06 12.77
CA ALA A 202 -4.51 -2.80 11.94
C ALA A 202 -4.44 -1.38 11.37
N THR A 203 -4.99 -1.18 10.16
CA THR A 203 -4.93 0.12 9.47
C THR A 203 -6.17 0.99 9.69
N SER A 204 -7.28 0.44 10.17
CA SER A 204 -8.52 1.15 10.49
C SER A 204 -9.08 0.71 11.84
N ASP A 205 -9.96 1.51 12.44
CA ASP A 205 -10.59 1.18 13.71
C ASP A 205 -11.42 -0.09 13.60
N LYS A 206 -12.11 -0.29 12.47
CA LYS A 206 -12.95 -1.48 12.29
C LYS A 206 -12.11 -2.76 12.23
N LEU A 207 -10.95 -2.71 11.58
CA LEU A 207 -10.01 -3.83 11.58
C LEU A 207 -9.37 -4.02 12.96
N LEU A 208 -9.11 -2.94 13.71
CA LEU A 208 -8.61 -3.03 15.08
C LEU A 208 -9.63 -3.72 16.01
N GLN A 209 -10.90 -3.33 15.92
CA GLN A 209 -12.00 -3.96 16.64
C GLN A 209 -12.14 -5.45 16.30
N ASP A 210 -11.92 -5.83 15.04
CA ASP A 210 -11.89 -7.24 14.63
C ASP A 210 -10.76 -8.01 15.34
N VAL A 211 -9.59 -7.39 15.51
CA VAL A 211 -8.46 -7.98 16.27
C VAL A 211 -8.82 -8.14 17.75
N GLU A 212 -9.50 -7.17 18.35
CA GLU A 212 -9.93 -7.17 19.77
C GLU A 212 -10.85 -8.34 20.12
N LEU A 213 -11.53 -8.93 19.13
CA LEU A 213 -12.34 -10.14 19.34
C LEU A 213 -11.50 -11.38 19.70
N TYR A 214 -10.19 -11.35 19.45
CA TYR A 214 -9.31 -12.51 19.59
C TYR A 214 -8.21 -12.36 20.65
N ARG A 215 -7.92 -11.15 21.13
CA ARG A 215 -6.79 -10.85 22.03
C ARG A 215 -7.01 -9.57 22.83
N GLU A 216 -6.24 -9.40 23.91
CA GLU A 216 -6.32 -8.21 24.78
C GLU A 216 -5.10 -7.29 24.67
N LYS A 217 -3.96 -7.79 24.18
CA LYS A 217 -2.71 -7.01 24.07
C LYS A 217 -1.91 -7.33 22.82
N ASN A 218 -0.82 -6.58 22.64
CA ASN A 218 0.10 -6.71 21.51
C ASN A 218 -0.58 -6.53 20.14
N TYR A 219 -1.47 -5.54 20.07
CA TYR A 219 -1.98 -4.99 18.83
C TYR A 219 -1.98 -3.45 18.91
N PHE A 220 -2.07 -2.80 17.75
CA PHE A 220 -2.14 -1.34 17.66
C PHE A 220 -2.66 -0.85 16.31
N LEU A 221 -3.25 0.34 16.32
CA LEU A 221 -3.64 1.04 15.12
C LEU A 221 -2.42 1.68 14.47
N ASN A 222 -2.23 1.48 13.18
CA ASN A 222 -1.28 2.23 12.39
C ASN A 222 -1.84 2.43 10.98
N THR A 223 -2.55 3.54 10.82
CA THR A 223 -3.21 3.94 9.58
C THR A 223 -2.22 4.09 8.42
N ASN A 224 -2.75 4.18 7.21
CA ASN A 224 -1.96 4.61 6.05
C ASN A 224 -1.34 5.99 6.25
N GLY A 225 -0.37 6.32 5.39
CA GLY A 225 0.36 7.56 5.50
C GLY A 225 0.73 8.15 4.16
N VAL A 226 1.55 9.19 4.21
CA VAL A 226 1.98 9.96 3.04
C VAL A 226 3.47 10.24 3.09
N ASP A 227 4.06 10.52 1.93
CA ASP A 227 5.35 11.19 1.82
C ASP A 227 5.10 12.70 1.60
N PRO A 228 5.21 13.54 2.64
CA PRO A 228 4.89 14.94 2.51
C PRO A 228 5.73 15.65 1.44
N GLU A 229 7.01 15.30 1.29
CA GLU A 229 7.90 15.94 0.33
C GLU A 229 7.52 15.61 -1.12
N HIS A 230 7.12 14.36 -1.40
CA HIS A 230 6.65 13.97 -2.73
C HIS A 230 5.39 14.74 -3.16
N TRP A 231 4.47 14.97 -2.21
CA TRP A 231 3.17 15.57 -2.48
C TRP A 231 3.13 17.10 -2.37
N LYS A 232 4.21 17.73 -1.86
CA LYS A 232 4.35 19.18 -1.90
C LYS A 232 4.16 19.70 -3.33
N PRO A 233 3.30 20.71 -3.54
CA PRO A 233 3.09 21.29 -4.86
C PRO A 233 4.42 21.84 -5.43
N SER A 234 4.89 21.27 -6.54
CA SER A 234 5.99 21.84 -7.32
C SER A 234 5.51 23.11 -8.06
N PRO A 235 6.39 24.05 -8.44
CA PRO A 235 6.04 25.14 -9.37
C PRO A 235 5.22 24.60 -10.55
N ARG A 236 4.04 25.20 -10.78
CA ARG A 236 2.96 24.71 -11.64
C ARG A 236 3.42 24.38 -13.06
N ILE A 237 3.86 23.15 -13.28
CA ILE A 237 3.81 22.53 -14.61
C ILE A 237 2.43 21.90 -14.71
N VAL A 238 1.53 22.54 -15.45
CA VAL A 238 0.20 21.98 -15.74
C VAL A 238 0.40 20.84 -16.76
N PRO A 239 0.00 19.59 -16.44
CA PRO A 239 0.10 18.49 -17.38
C PRO A 239 -0.67 18.77 -18.67
N ARG A 240 -0.18 18.27 -19.81
CA ARG A 240 -0.71 18.60 -21.14
C ARG A 240 -2.20 18.29 -21.30
N ASP A 241 -2.64 17.17 -20.76
CA ASP A 241 -4.02 16.69 -20.77
C ASP A 241 -4.90 17.34 -19.67
N MET A 242 -4.32 18.17 -18.81
CA MET A 242 -5.05 19.05 -17.87
C MET A 242 -5.21 20.49 -18.39
N MET A 243 -4.47 20.89 -19.42
CA MET A 243 -4.41 22.29 -19.87
C MET A 243 -5.78 22.84 -20.28
N SER A 244 -6.60 22.06 -20.98
CA SER A 244 -7.95 22.50 -21.41
C SER A 244 -8.88 22.73 -20.22
N VAL A 245 -8.86 21.83 -19.24
CA VAL A 245 -9.68 21.92 -18.02
C VAL A 245 -9.23 23.13 -17.19
N ALA A 246 -7.92 23.29 -16.97
CA ALA A 246 -7.34 24.40 -16.23
C ALA A 246 -7.60 25.76 -16.88
N ALA A 247 -7.65 25.83 -18.21
CA ALA A 247 -7.96 27.06 -18.94
C ALA A 247 -9.45 27.45 -18.88
N GLY A 248 -10.35 26.53 -18.53
CA GLY A 248 -11.80 26.75 -18.50
C GLY A 248 -12.28 27.70 -17.39
N GLY A 249 -11.45 27.99 -16.39
CA GLY A 249 -11.72 28.97 -15.32
C GLY A 249 -12.76 28.54 -14.27
N ARG A 250 -13.31 27.33 -14.40
CA ARG A 250 -14.21 26.70 -13.42
C ARG A 250 -13.43 26.02 -12.30
N ILE A 251 -14.15 25.69 -11.22
CA ILE A 251 -13.59 25.04 -10.05
C ILE A 251 -13.33 23.57 -10.37
N ILE A 252 -12.09 23.11 -10.20
CA ILE A 252 -11.67 21.74 -10.48
C ILE A 252 -11.82 20.88 -9.22
N LEU A 253 -12.76 19.93 -9.27
CA LEU A 253 -12.91 18.87 -8.29
C LEU A 253 -12.13 17.64 -8.76
N GLY A 254 -11.13 17.22 -8.01
CA GLY A 254 -10.24 16.14 -8.42
C GLY A 254 -10.35 14.90 -7.55
N TYR A 255 -10.40 13.73 -8.18
CA TYR A 255 -10.20 12.44 -7.53
C TYR A 255 -9.09 11.67 -8.25
N HIS A 256 -8.23 11.01 -7.49
CA HIS A 256 -7.30 10.04 -8.04
C HIS A 256 -7.30 8.72 -7.27
N GLY A 257 -7.23 7.62 -8.02
CA GLY A 257 -7.31 6.27 -7.49
C GLY A 257 -8.12 5.36 -8.41
N THR A 258 -8.11 4.07 -8.13
CA THR A 258 -8.90 3.09 -8.87
C THR A 258 -10.39 3.50 -8.87
N LEU A 259 -10.99 3.47 -10.05
CA LEU A 259 -12.41 3.70 -10.29
C LEU A 259 -13.13 2.36 -10.29
N ALA A 260 -14.04 2.18 -9.35
CA ALA A 260 -14.82 0.95 -9.17
C ALA A 260 -16.16 1.27 -8.49
N ASN A 261 -16.95 0.23 -8.22
CA ASN A 261 -18.27 0.32 -7.59
C ASN A 261 -18.31 1.04 -6.23
N TRP A 262 -17.17 1.17 -5.53
CA TRP A 262 -17.09 1.92 -4.27
C TRP A 262 -17.07 3.44 -4.47
N ILE A 263 -17.03 3.95 -5.71
CA ILE A 263 -17.16 5.38 -6.00
C ILE A 263 -18.63 5.74 -6.19
N ASP A 264 -19.08 6.80 -5.54
CA ASP A 264 -20.43 7.35 -5.71
C ASP A 264 -20.48 8.23 -6.96
N TYR A 265 -20.76 7.60 -8.10
CA TYR A 265 -20.86 8.28 -9.39
C TYR A 265 -22.08 9.19 -9.50
N ASP A 266 -23.14 8.94 -8.71
CA ASP A 266 -24.33 9.80 -8.68
C ASP A 266 -24.07 11.10 -7.93
N LEU A 267 -23.22 11.05 -6.89
CA LEU A 267 -22.72 12.23 -6.19
C LEU A 267 -21.80 13.06 -7.09
N LEU A 268 -20.92 12.42 -7.85
CA LEU A 268 -20.12 13.09 -8.87
C LEU A 268 -21.01 13.73 -9.94
N ARG A 269 -22.03 13.02 -10.44
CA ARG A 269 -23.00 13.59 -11.38
C ARG A 269 -23.69 14.83 -10.81
N LEU A 270 -24.14 14.79 -9.55
CA LEU A 270 -24.75 15.93 -8.87
C LEU A 270 -23.84 17.17 -8.87
N ALA A 271 -22.56 17.01 -8.50
CA ALA A 271 -21.60 18.11 -8.54
C ALA A 271 -21.32 18.57 -9.98
N ALA A 272 -21.30 17.66 -10.95
CA ALA A 272 -21.15 18.03 -12.34
C ALA A 272 -22.37 18.84 -12.82
N ASP A 273 -23.58 18.46 -12.46
CA ASP A 273 -24.82 19.11 -12.90
C ASP A 273 -25.00 20.55 -12.39
N ASP A 274 -24.40 20.88 -11.24
CA ASP A 274 -24.37 22.24 -10.67
C ASP A 274 -23.79 23.30 -11.64
N GLY A 275 -22.85 22.89 -12.49
CA GLY A 275 -22.33 23.73 -13.58
C GLY A 275 -21.21 24.70 -13.19
N ARG A 276 -20.94 24.92 -11.89
CA ARG A 276 -19.75 25.67 -11.41
C ARG A 276 -18.48 24.83 -11.43
N PHE A 277 -18.64 23.51 -11.43
CA PHE A 277 -17.56 22.55 -11.23
C PHE A 277 -17.17 21.80 -12.50
N GLU A 278 -15.88 21.47 -12.61
CA GLU A 278 -15.32 20.48 -13.53
C GLU A 278 -14.77 19.32 -12.70
N ILE A 279 -15.12 18.09 -13.07
CA ILE A 279 -14.68 16.90 -12.34
C ILE A 279 -13.53 16.25 -13.10
N VAL A 280 -12.41 16.05 -12.43
CA VAL A 280 -11.24 15.36 -12.99
C VAL A 280 -11.06 14.03 -12.27
N LEU A 281 -11.09 12.94 -13.04
CA LEU A 281 -10.93 11.58 -12.55
C LEU A 281 -9.64 10.97 -13.12
N ILE A 282 -8.75 10.54 -12.23
CA ILE A 282 -7.45 9.94 -12.58
C ILE A 282 -7.33 8.55 -11.97
N GLY A 283 -7.15 7.52 -12.78
CA GLY A 283 -7.02 6.16 -12.29
C GLY A 283 -7.35 5.11 -13.34
N LEU A 284 -7.23 3.84 -12.95
CA LEU A 284 -7.69 2.74 -13.78
C LEU A 284 -9.12 2.37 -13.39
N GLU A 285 -9.96 2.14 -14.39
CA GLU A 285 -11.26 1.52 -14.19
C GLU A 285 -11.11 0.01 -13.98
N HIS A 286 -11.76 -0.52 -12.95
CA HIS A 286 -11.51 -1.88 -12.44
C HIS A 286 -12.65 -2.88 -12.69
N ASP A 287 -13.89 -2.41 -12.72
CA ASP A 287 -15.08 -3.26 -12.74
C ASP A 287 -16.21 -2.75 -13.66
N ASN A 288 -15.92 -1.82 -14.57
CA ASN A 288 -16.87 -1.20 -15.51
C ASN A 288 -17.93 -0.29 -14.85
N SER A 289 -17.88 -0.02 -13.54
CA SER A 289 -18.87 0.82 -12.86
C SER A 289 -18.84 2.27 -13.33
N PHE A 290 -17.67 2.81 -13.67
CA PHE A 290 -17.55 4.18 -14.17
C PHE A 290 -18.20 4.33 -15.54
N ALA A 291 -17.88 3.45 -16.49
CA ALA A 291 -18.49 3.45 -17.81
C ALA A 291 -20.01 3.21 -17.73
N ALA A 292 -20.45 2.27 -16.89
CA ALA A 292 -21.86 1.95 -16.69
C ALA A 292 -22.66 3.11 -16.10
N SER A 293 -22.04 3.96 -15.27
CA SER A 293 -22.67 5.17 -14.72
C SER A 293 -23.05 6.21 -15.79
N GLY A 294 -22.48 6.10 -17.00
CA GLY A 294 -22.64 7.06 -18.10
C GLY A 294 -21.97 8.41 -17.85
N LEU A 295 -21.21 8.55 -16.77
CA LEU A 295 -20.57 9.81 -16.38
C LEU A 295 -19.43 10.20 -17.34
N ASN A 296 -18.85 9.23 -18.05
CA ASN A 296 -17.88 9.46 -19.12
C ASN A 296 -18.42 10.31 -20.29
N ASN A 297 -19.73 10.40 -20.47
CA ASN A 297 -20.38 11.22 -21.49
C ASN A 297 -20.77 12.61 -20.98
N HIS A 298 -20.58 12.90 -19.70
CA HIS A 298 -20.96 14.18 -19.12
C HIS A 298 -19.95 15.27 -19.52
N PRO A 299 -20.39 16.43 -20.06
CA PRO A 299 -19.49 17.43 -20.65
C PRO A 299 -18.55 18.11 -19.64
N ARG A 300 -18.80 17.95 -18.34
CA ARG A 300 -17.99 18.50 -17.23
C ARG A 300 -17.22 17.44 -16.44
N VAL A 301 -17.11 16.22 -16.97
CA VAL A 301 -16.35 15.14 -16.35
C VAL A 301 -15.22 14.72 -17.28
N HIS A 302 -14.00 14.79 -16.78
CA HIS A 302 -12.76 14.56 -17.51
C HIS A 302 -12.05 13.34 -16.93
N TYR A 303 -12.12 12.22 -17.63
CA TYR A 303 -11.37 11.01 -17.27
C TYR A 303 -10.02 10.98 -17.99
N LEU A 304 -8.93 10.97 -17.23
CA LEU A 304 -7.56 11.07 -17.77
C LEU A 304 -6.79 9.74 -17.76
N GLY A 305 -7.44 8.65 -17.33
CA GLY A 305 -6.83 7.34 -17.20
C GLY A 305 -5.82 7.23 -16.06
N GLY A 306 -5.09 6.12 -16.03
CA GLY A 306 -4.05 5.87 -15.02
C GLY A 306 -2.79 6.72 -15.25
N LYS A 307 -2.23 7.29 -14.18
CA LYS A 307 -0.97 8.04 -14.21
C LYS A 307 0.06 7.41 -13.27
N PRO A 308 1.36 7.48 -13.59
CA PRO A 308 2.41 7.07 -12.67
C PRO A 308 2.35 7.88 -11.37
N TYR A 309 2.54 7.20 -10.23
CA TYR A 309 2.57 7.83 -8.90
C TYR A 309 3.55 9.02 -8.83
N SER A 310 4.70 8.91 -9.51
CA SER A 310 5.76 9.92 -9.51
C SER A 310 5.36 11.29 -10.07
N ILE A 311 4.28 11.36 -10.85
CA ILE A 311 3.80 12.62 -11.45
C ILE A 311 2.39 13.01 -10.99
N LEU A 312 1.73 12.22 -10.13
CA LEU A 312 0.37 12.50 -9.67
C LEU A 312 0.26 13.83 -8.92
N ASN A 313 1.29 14.21 -8.17
CA ASN A 313 1.37 15.49 -7.48
C ASN A 313 1.19 16.71 -8.42
N GLN A 314 1.63 16.61 -9.69
CA GLN A 314 1.45 17.68 -10.70
C GLN A 314 -0.03 17.84 -11.09
N TYR A 315 -0.78 16.74 -11.15
CA TYR A 315 -2.21 16.79 -11.43
C TYR A 315 -2.98 17.31 -10.21
N VAL A 316 -2.68 16.79 -9.02
CA VAL A 316 -3.30 17.25 -7.78
C VAL A 316 -3.06 18.74 -7.55
N ALA A 317 -1.90 19.26 -7.93
CA ALA A 317 -1.62 20.70 -7.87
C ALA A 317 -2.63 21.57 -8.66
N CYS A 318 -3.28 21.00 -9.69
CA CYS A 318 -4.33 21.65 -10.48
C CYS A 318 -5.72 21.58 -9.83
N TYR A 319 -5.93 20.75 -8.82
CA TYR A 319 -7.23 20.65 -8.14
C TYR A 319 -7.48 21.89 -7.29
N ASP A 320 -8.73 22.32 -7.25
CA ASP A 320 -9.20 23.33 -6.31
C ASP A 320 -9.74 22.66 -5.04
N ILE A 321 -10.46 21.55 -5.19
CA ILE A 321 -10.94 20.68 -4.11
C ILE A 321 -10.60 19.24 -4.47
N ALA A 322 -10.09 18.48 -3.50
CA ALA A 322 -9.88 17.05 -3.62
C ALA A 322 -11.07 16.28 -3.05
N LEU A 323 -11.54 15.28 -3.79
CA LEU A 323 -12.71 14.48 -3.43
C LEU A 323 -12.31 13.10 -2.94
N LEU A 324 -13.06 12.58 -1.96
CA LEU A 324 -13.12 11.16 -1.65
C LEU A 324 -14.60 10.71 -1.59
N PRO A 325 -15.25 10.51 -2.76
CA PRO A 325 -16.69 10.29 -2.85
C PRO A 325 -16.98 8.78 -2.82
N PHE A 326 -16.71 8.12 -1.69
CA PHE A 326 -16.92 6.68 -1.58
C PHE A 326 -18.35 6.36 -1.16
N VAL A 327 -18.93 5.30 -1.72
CA VAL A 327 -20.22 4.78 -1.28
C VAL A 327 -20.08 4.30 0.16
N LYS A 328 -20.90 4.87 1.06
CA LYS A 328 -20.91 4.50 2.47
C LYS A 328 -21.44 3.09 2.65
N ASN A 329 -20.62 2.20 3.19
CA ASN A 329 -20.98 0.83 3.54
C ASN A 329 -19.96 0.25 4.55
N ASP A 330 -20.27 -0.92 5.10
CA ASP A 330 -19.40 -1.60 6.08
C ASP A 330 -17.97 -1.84 5.57
N LEU A 331 -17.81 -2.05 4.25
CA LEU A 331 -16.50 -2.24 3.64
C LEU A 331 -15.68 -0.96 3.69
N ALA A 332 -16.28 0.17 3.31
CA ALA A 332 -15.64 1.47 3.30
C ALA A 332 -15.15 1.88 4.71
N ASP A 333 -15.88 1.49 5.76
CA ASP A 333 -15.49 1.71 7.16
C ASP A 333 -14.28 0.89 7.61
N THR A 334 -13.89 -0.14 6.84
CA THR A 334 -12.66 -0.91 7.10
C THR A 334 -11.43 -0.34 6.40
N VAL A 335 -11.60 0.63 5.51
CA VAL A 335 -10.51 1.15 4.67
C VAL A 335 -9.85 2.36 5.30
N SER A 336 -8.52 2.37 5.35
CA SER A 336 -7.72 3.56 5.67
C SER A 336 -7.36 4.31 4.38
N PRO A 337 -8.05 5.41 4.01
CA PRO A 337 -7.92 5.98 2.68
C PRO A 337 -6.62 6.77 2.53
N VAL A 338 -5.63 6.20 1.83
CA VAL A 338 -4.33 6.87 1.54
C VAL A 338 -4.51 8.29 0.98
N LYS A 339 -5.54 8.48 0.13
CA LYS A 339 -5.77 9.69 -0.64
C LYS A 339 -5.95 10.94 0.23
N ILE A 340 -6.57 10.84 1.41
CA ILE A 340 -6.75 12.02 2.27
C ILE A 340 -5.39 12.55 2.75
N PHE A 341 -4.43 11.67 3.05
CA PHE A 341 -3.09 12.07 3.46
C PHE A 341 -2.32 12.71 2.32
N GLU A 342 -2.51 12.22 1.08
CA GLU A 342 -1.95 12.81 -0.13
C GLU A 342 -2.51 14.22 -0.38
N TYR A 343 -3.82 14.42 -0.15
CA TYR A 343 -4.46 15.73 -0.26
C TYR A 343 -4.03 16.69 0.84
N MET A 344 -3.86 16.20 2.07
CA MET A 344 -3.29 16.95 3.20
C MET A 344 -1.89 17.46 2.84
N ALA A 345 -1.01 16.57 2.38
CA ALA A 345 0.35 16.94 1.98
C ALA A 345 0.40 17.87 0.76
N ALA A 346 -0.56 17.75 -0.15
CA ALA A 346 -0.69 18.63 -1.31
C ALA A 346 -1.36 19.99 -1.00
N GLY A 347 -1.79 20.22 0.24
CA GLY A 347 -2.43 21.46 0.66
C GLY A 347 -3.78 21.70 -0.02
N LYS A 348 -4.56 20.63 -0.26
CA LYS A 348 -5.85 20.73 -0.96
C LYS A 348 -7.02 20.61 0.01
N PRO A 349 -8.02 21.52 -0.07
CA PRO A 349 -9.30 21.31 0.59
C PRO A 349 -9.89 19.94 0.26
N ILE A 350 -10.34 19.23 1.28
CA ILE A 350 -10.78 17.84 1.17
C ILE A 350 -12.27 17.77 1.47
N VAL A 351 -13.05 17.26 0.51
CA VAL A 351 -14.45 16.90 0.72
C VAL A 351 -14.63 15.39 0.56
N THR A 352 -15.23 14.76 1.56
CA THR A 352 -15.45 13.31 1.57
C THR A 352 -16.92 13.00 1.81
N THR A 353 -17.37 11.81 1.42
CA THR A 353 -18.56 11.22 2.03
C THR A 353 -18.26 10.84 3.48
N ASP A 354 -19.31 10.46 4.22
CA ASP A 354 -19.23 10.07 5.62
C ASP A 354 -18.57 8.70 5.84
N LEU A 355 -17.24 8.71 5.79
CA LEU A 355 -16.37 7.57 6.09
C LEU A 355 -15.84 7.66 7.52
N LEU A 356 -15.90 6.55 8.27
CA LEU A 356 -15.48 6.52 9.67
C LEU A 356 -14.04 7.02 9.87
N GLU A 357 -13.10 6.56 9.04
CA GLU A 357 -11.69 6.94 9.15
C GLU A 357 -11.44 8.43 8.83
N CYS A 358 -12.30 9.07 8.03
CA CYS A 358 -12.17 10.50 7.72
C CYS A 358 -12.57 11.40 8.90
N ARG A 359 -13.44 10.93 9.80
CA ARG A 359 -13.89 11.68 11.00
C ARG A 359 -12.77 11.98 12.00
N LYS A 360 -11.64 11.29 11.88
CA LYS A 360 -10.45 11.49 12.73
C LYS A 360 -9.69 12.77 12.42
N TYR A 361 -9.93 13.36 11.25
CA TYR A 361 -9.12 14.44 10.71
C TYR A 361 -9.96 15.71 10.58
N ARG A 362 -9.49 16.80 11.19
CA ARG A 362 -10.17 18.10 11.17
C ARG A 362 -10.16 18.72 9.78
N SER A 363 -9.20 18.33 8.94
CA SER A 363 -9.12 18.83 7.57
C SER A 363 -10.14 18.22 6.61
N CYS A 364 -10.80 17.12 6.98
CA CYS A 364 -11.84 16.50 6.16
C CYS A 364 -13.19 17.20 6.36
N MET A 365 -13.71 17.85 5.33
CA MET A 365 -15.08 18.35 5.30
C MET A 365 -16.01 17.22 4.85
N ILE A 366 -16.74 16.65 5.81
CA ILE A 366 -17.56 15.47 5.59
C ILE A 366 -18.96 15.90 5.14
N ALA A 367 -19.40 15.37 4.02
CA ALA A 367 -20.80 15.42 3.62
C ALA A 367 -21.51 14.21 4.24
N GLU A 368 -22.25 14.46 5.32
CA GLU A 368 -22.96 13.42 6.06
C GLU A 368 -24.06 12.76 5.21
N GLU A 369 -24.69 13.57 4.36
CA GLU A 369 -25.78 13.17 3.46
C GLU A 369 -25.56 13.79 2.07
N ARG A 370 -26.27 13.27 1.07
CA ARG A 370 -26.13 13.73 -0.33
C ARG A 370 -26.47 15.20 -0.49
N GLU A 371 -27.49 15.68 0.23
CA GLU A 371 -28.04 17.03 0.11
C GLU A 371 -27.06 18.10 0.57
N VAL A 372 -26.16 17.78 1.52
CA VAL A 372 -25.15 18.72 2.05
C VAL A 372 -23.86 18.72 1.23
N PHE A 373 -23.70 17.83 0.24
CA PHE A 373 -22.46 17.70 -0.50
C PHE A 373 -22.06 18.99 -1.22
N ILE A 374 -23.00 19.64 -1.92
CA ILE A 374 -22.72 20.92 -2.60
C ILE A 374 -22.32 21.99 -1.59
N THR A 375 -22.99 22.07 -0.44
CA THR A 375 -22.62 23.01 0.64
C THR A 375 -21.20 22.75 1.14
N ARG A 376 -20.78 21.49 1.29
CA ARG A 376 -19.40 21.15 1.67
C ARG A 376 -18.37 21.55 0.62
N LEU A 377 -18.72 21.48 -0.67
CA LEU A 377 -17.86 22.01 -1.73
C LEU A 377 -17.73 23.54 -1.62
N GLU A 378 -18.80 24.25 -1.28
CA GLU A 378 -18.77 25.69 -1.05
C GLU A 378 -17.90 26.06 0.16
N ASP A 379 -18.07 25.34 1.28
CA ASP A 379 -17.20 25.48 2.46
C ASP A 379 -15.73 25.29 2.07
N ALA A 380 -15.42 24.23 1.32
CA ALA A 380 -14.07 23.92 0.87
C ALA A 380 -13.45 25.01 -0.01
N MET A 381 -14.24 25.69 -0.83
CA MET A 381 -13.77 26.83 -1.62
C MET A 381 -13.30 27.99 -0.74
N THR A 382 -13.97 28.24 0.39
CA THR A 382 -13.53 29.28 1.34
C THR A 382 -12.22 28.92 2.03
N LYS A 383 -11.91 27.62 2.15
CA LYS A 383 -10.73 27.10 2.84
C LYS A 383 -9.47 27.02 1.98
N LYS A 384 -9.59 27.13 0.66
CA LYS A 384 -8.48 27.01 -0.30
C LYS A 384 -7.25 27.87 0.04
N ASN A 385 -7.46 29.07 0.55
CA ASN A 385 -6.38 30.02 0.90
C ASN A 385 -6.36 30.37 2.40
N ASP A 386 -7.16 29.69 3.21
CA ASP A 386 -7.29 29.91 4.65
C ASP A 386 -6.05 29.37 5.38
N GLN A 387 -5.27 30.24 6.01
CA GLN A 387 -3.95 29.87 6.55
C GLN A 387 -4.06 28.84 7.69
N ASP A 388 -5.07 28.96 8.54
CA ASP A 388 -5.29 28.04 9.66
C ASP A 388 -5.67 26.63 9.16
N TYR A 389 -6.49 26.55 8.12
CA TYR A 389 -6.83 25.28 7.47
C TYR A 389 -5.61 24.65 6.77
N LEU A 390 -4.82 25.44 6.04
CA LEU A 390 -3.58 24.96 5.40
C LEU A 390 -2.56 24.46 6.43
N LEU A 391 -2.45 25.13 7.58
CA LEU A 391 -1.63 24.66 8.70
C LEU A 391 -2.15 23.34 9.26
N THR A 392 -3.47 23.19 9.40
CA THR A 392 -4.10 21.94 9.85
C THR A 392 -3.77 20.77 8.91
N LEU A 393 -3.91 20.97 7.59
CA LEU A 393 -3.52 19.97 6.58
C LEU A 393 -2.04 19.57 6.73
N SER A 394 -1.15 20.54 6.89
CA SER A 394 0.30 20.29 7.04
C SER A 394 0.62 19.48 8.29
N ILE A 395 0.02 19.82 9.43
CA ILE A 395 0.19 19.09 10.70
C ILE A 395 -0.31 17.64 10.55
N GLU A 396 -1.52 17.46 10.02
CA GLU A 396 -2.10 16.12 9.85
C GLU A 396 -1.32 15.27 8.84
N ALA A 397 -0.78 15.87 7.77
CA ALA A 397 0.12 15.19 6.83
C ALA A 397 1.42 14.72 7.51
N ASP A 398 2.05 15.57 8.34
CA ASP A 398 3.28 15.22 9.06
C ASP A 398 3.04 14.14 10.12
N GLU A 399 1.96 14.26 10.91
CA GLU A 399 1.47 13.25 11.86
C GLU A 399 1.20 11.90 11.22
N ASN A 400 0.79 11.90 9.95
CA ASN A 400 0.53 10.70 9.17
C ASN A 400 1.62 10.42 8.13
N SER A 401 2.82 10.96 8.29
CA SER A 401 3.93 10.66 7.39
C SER A 401 4.33 9.19 7.48
N TRP A 402 4.78 8.60 6.37
CA TRP A 402 5.32 7.23 6.37
C TRP A 402 6.46 7.06 7.37
N ARG A 403 7.25 8.12 7.60
CA ARG A 403 8.29 8.14 8.63
C ARG A 403 7.70 7.91 10.02
N LYS A 404 6.68 8.66 10.42
CA LYS A 404 6.00 8.46 11.71
C LYS A 404 5.31 7.10 11.79
N LYS A 405 4.74 6.58 10.69
CA LYS A 405 4.19 5.22 10.66
C LYS A 405 5.26 4.16 10.93
N ALA A 406 6.43 4.28 10.31
CA ALA A 406 7.55 3.38 10.53
C ALA A 406 8.12 3.49 11.96
N MET A 407 8.29 4.70 12.49
CA MET A 407 8.72 4.91 13.89
C MET A 407 7.74 4.29 14.89
N HIS A 408 6.43 4.51 14.70
CA HIS A 408 5.42 3.92 15.56
C HIS A 408 5.45 2.39 15.53
N ILE A 409 5.73 1.76 14.37
CA ILE A 409 5.92 0.31 14.31
C ILE A 409 7.08 -0.12 15.19
N LEU A 410 8.26 0.51 15.06
CA LEU A 410 9.46 0.19 15.85
C LEU A 410 9.21 0.34 17.36
N GLU A 411 8.59 1.45 17.77
CA GLU A 411 8.22 1.71 19.16
C GLU A 411 7.31 0.61 19.72
N ARG A 412 6.27 0.23 18.97
CA ARG A 412 5.28 -0.76 19.41
C ARG A 412 5.85 -2.18 19.50
N VAL A 413 6.87 -2.51 18.71
CA VAL A 413 7.55 -3.82 18.78
C VAL A 413 8.75 -3.85 19.73
N GLY A 414 9.10 -2.70 20.31
CA GLY A 414 10.21 -2.54 21.24
C GLY A 414 11.58 -2.69 20.58
N ILE A 415 11.75 -2.15 19.36
CA ILE A 415 13.08 -1.95 18.77
C ILE A 415 13.60 -0.61 19.28
N ASP A 416 14.80 -0.61 19.87
CA ASP A 416 15.38 0.57 20.51
C ASP A 416 15.56 1.70 19.48
N ASN A 417 15.18 2.90 19.90
CA ASN A 417 15.15 4.06 19.04
C ASN A 417 16.49 4.77 18.86
N GLY A 418 17.52 4.45 19.65
CA GLY A 418 18.96 4.76 19.46
C GLY A 418 19.36 6.19 19.05
N GLY A 419 18.43 7.13 18.92
CA GLY A 419 18.57 8.36 18.16
C GLY A 419 18.54 8.20 16.63
N TRP A 420 17.57 7.49 16.04
CA TRP A 420 17.30 7.47 14.58
C TRP A 420 17.01 8.91 14.06
N ARG A 421 18.04 9.73 13.88
CA ARG A 421 17.95 11.04 13.22
C ARG A 421 17.87 10.84 11.71
#